data_AF-A0A2W1LH29-F1
#
_entry.id   AF-A0A2W1LH29-F1
#
_cell.length_a   1.000
_cell.length_b   1.000
_cell.length_c   1.000
_cell.angle_alpha   90.00
_cell.angle_beta   90.00
_cell.angle_gamma   90.00
#
_symmetry.space_group_name_H-M   'P 1'
#
loop_
_entity.id
_entity.type
_entity.pdbx_description
1 polymer ?
#
loop_
_entity_poly.entity_id
_entity_poly.type
_entity_poly.pdbx_seq_one_letter_code
_entity_poly.pdbx_strand_id
1 'polypeptide(L)'
;MGIRSYMLGAALMISMLLSTTVEAAVPDEVQAYAENEGIASFKARMGEDPEAFDLKQSQLDQAELGMGFETYRVDHESLKSADRGDTLQSMLVKNEEWTFVVMSEGAPLSLFTVQRDNNGLEVISGGGAARELMNAYHSFTTQYPNSNPKLAEIKGIQLFVGNSPDGSEVFLSSLEHAAGVSSTEIAPTSPLVAALIEQLNAPNQDHDGGADGLIRLPRLTWVWVTIGIIIGLLLLAAAIRHSKHKHNPNR
;
A
#
# COMPACT_ATOMS: atom_id res chain seq x y z
N MET A 1 5.60 75.47 32.77
CA MET A 1 6.87 75.00 32.18
C MET A 1 6.81 73.48 32.13
N GLY A 2 6.87 72.92 30.92
CA GLY A 2 6.25 71.62 30.57
C GLY A 2 6.98 70.38 31.07
N ILE A 3 6.17 69.38 31.45
CA ILE A 3 6.57 68.02 31.82
C ILE A 3 6.89 67.26 30.52
N ARG A 4 8.10 66.71 30.41
CA ARG A 4 8.53 65.88 29.29
C ARG A 4 7.95 64.47 29.44
N SER A 5 6.98 64.14 28.59
CA SER A 5 6.52 62.77 28.35
C SER A 5 7.58 61.99 27.58
N TYR A 6 8.17 60.96 28.19
CA TYR A 6 8.92 59.94 27.47
C TYR A 6 7.95 58.81 27.13
N MET A 7 7.62 58.68 25.85
CA MET A 7 6.82 57.57 25.32
C MET A 7 7.62 56.27 25.46
N LEU A 8 7.10 55.36 26.26
CA LEU A 8 7.53 53.97 26.36
C LEU A 8 7.01 53.23 25.12
N GLY A 9 7.82 53.15 24.07
CA GLY A 9 7.50 52.37 22.87
C GLY A 9 7.75 50.88 23.11
N ALA A 10 6.73 50.14 23.51
CA ALA A 10 6.75 48.68 23.52
C ALA A 10 6.57 48.18 22.07
N ALA A 11 7.67 47.81 21.41
CA ALA A 11 7.63 47.11 20.14
C ALA A 11 7.28 45.64 20.40
N LEU A 12 6.00 45.30 20.21
CA LEU A 12 5.49 43.93 20.30
C LEU A 12 5.91 43.18 19.03
N MET A 13 7.04 42.47 19.08
CA MET A 13 7.44 41.52 18.04
C MET A 13 6.55 40.28 18.15
N ILE A 14 5.48 40.24 17.36
CA ILE A 14 4.67 39.05 17.15
C ILE A 14 5.50 38.11 16.27
N SER A 15 6.21 37.17 16.91
CA SER A 15 6.74 35.98 16.23
C SER A 15 5.55 35.17 15.73
N MET A 16 5.21 35.33 14.44
CA MET A 16 4.39 34.35 13.73
C MET A 16 5.22 33.06 13.65
N LEU A 17 4.92 32.13 14.56
CA LEU A 17 5.27 30.72 14.38
C LEU A 17 4.56 30.27 13.11
N LEU A 18 5.33 30.15 12.02
CA LEU A 18 4.93 29.43 10.84
C LEU A 18 4.75 27.97 11.28
N SER A 19 3.51 27.57 11.57
CA SER A 19 3.14 26.16 11.59
C SER A 19 3.31 25.64 10.17
N THR A 20 4.49 25.08 9.89
CA THR A 20 4.66 24.18 8.74
C THR A 20 3.90 22.92 9.09
N THR A 21 2.65 22.79 8.62
CA THR A 21 1.94 21.51 8.61
C THR A 21 2.71 20.56 7.70
N VAL A 22 3.51 19.72 8.33
CA VAL A 22 4.28 18.63 7.75
C VAL A 22 3.30 17.49 7.42
N GLU A 23 3.30 17.11 6.14
CA GLU A 23 3.09 15.76 5.61
C GLU A 23 1.72 15.11 5.87
N ALA A 24 1.20 14.34 4.90
CA ALA A 24 -0.07 13.64 5.07
C ALA A 24 0.10 12.47 6.05
N ALA A 25 0.16 12.81 7.34
CA ALA A 25 0.30 11.90 8.46
C ALA A 25 -1.02 11.19 8.76
N VAL A 26 -0.92 9.97 9.29
CA VAL A 26 -2.03 9.24 9.91
C VAL A 26 -2.78 10.20 10.86
N PRO A 27 -4.12 10.35 10.76
CA PRO A 27 -4.85 11.23 11.66
C PRO A 27 -4.68 10.82 13.13
N ASP A 28 -4.55 11.79 14.04
CA ASP A 28 -4.29 11.54 15.47
C ASP A 28 -5.26 10.53 16.10
N GLU A 29 -6.53 10.58 15.70
CA GLU A 29 -7.55 9.64 16.19
C GLU A 29 -7.34 8.21 15.70
N VAL A 30 -6.82 8.01 14.48
CA VAL A 30 -6.45 6.69 13.94
C VAL A 30 -5.20 6.19 14.62
N GLN A 31 -4.21 7.06 14.82
CA GLN A 31 -2.99 6.74 15.56
C GLN A 31 -3.33 6.30 16.99
N ALA A 32 -4.15 7.08 17.70
CA ALA A 32 -4.57 6.75 19.06
C ALA A 32 -5.37 5.43 19.12
N TYR A 33 -6.25 5.18 18.15
CA TYR A 33 -6.95 3.89 18.07
C TYR A 33 -5.96 2.74 17.86
N ALA A 34 -5.03 2.87 16.90
CA ALA A 34 -4.04 1.83 16.59
C ALA A 34 -3.16 1.49 17.80
N GLU A 35 -2.77 2.49 18.58
CA GLU A 35 -1.94 2.35 19.79
C GLU A 35 -2.68 1.67 20.95
N ASN A 36 -3.95 2.01 21.16
CA ASN A 36 -4.70 1.56 22.35
C ASN A 36 -5.53 0.30 22.11
N GLU A 37 -6.22 0.22 20.98
CA GLU A 37 -7.20 -0.83 20.68
C GLU A 37 -6.78 -1.69 19.49
N GLY A 38 -6.18 -1.07 18.46
CA GLY A 38 -5.80 -1.74 17.23
C GLY A 38 -4.75 -2.82 17.45
N ILE A 39 -3.67 -2.51 18.15
CA ILE A 39 -2.61 -3.50 18.44
C ILE A 39 -3.13 -4.64 19.34
N ALA A 40 -4.02 -4.36 20.28
CA ALA A 40 -4.64 -5.37 21.13
C ALA A 40 -5.56 -6.30 20.30
N SER A 41 -6.36 -5.72 19.40
CA SER A 41 -7.24 -6.45 18.48
C SER A 41 -6.42 -7.32 17.51
N PHE A 42 -5.31 -6.79 16.99
CA PHE A 42 -4.36 -7.55 16.19
C PHE A 42 -3.80 -8.74 16.96
N LYS A 43 -3.27 -8.52 18.18
CA LYS A 43 -2.70 -9.59 19.02
C LYS A 43 -3.73 -10.68 19.33
N ALA A 44 -4.96 -10.28 19.69
CA ALA A 44 -6.04 -11.22 19.98
C ALA A 44 -6.36 -12.08 18.75
N ARG A 45 -6.53 -11.46 17.57
CA ARG A 45 -6.87 -12.16 16.33
C ARG A 45 -5.75 -13.08 15.83
N MET A 46 -4.50 -12.61 15.85
CA MET A 46 -3.35 -13.40 15.39
C MET A 46 -2.94 -14.47 16.42
N GLY A 47 -3.24 -14.25 17.70
CA GLY A 47 -2.96 -15.19 18.78
C GLY A 47 -3.82 -16.45 18.76
N GLU A 48 -4.93 -16.46 18.01
CA GLU A 48 -5.78 -17.66 17.85
C GLU A 48 -5.05 -18.76 17.06
N ASP A 49 -4.31 -18.39 16.02
CA ASP A 49 -3.43 -19.28 15.25
C ASP A 49 -2.25 -18.49 14.67
N PRO A 50 -1.17 -18.28 15.44
CA PRO A 50 0.00 -17.50 14.99
C PRO A 50 0.70 -18.13 13.77
N GLU A 51 0.70 -19.46 13.68
CA GLU A 51 1.41 -20.19 12.62
C GLU A 51 0.77 -19.97 11.25
N ALA A 52 -0.55 -19.79 11.19
CA ALA A 52 -1.27 -19.43 9.95
C ALA A 52 -0.82 -18.09 9.34
N PHE A 53 -0.10 -17.27 10.09
CA PHE A 53 0.43 -15.97 9.67
C PHE A 53 1.97 -15.91 9.70
N ASP A 54 2.65 -17.06 9.79
CA ASP A 54 4.10 -17.15 9.94
C ASP A 54 4.64 -16.42 11.19
N LEU A 55 3.85 -16.36 12.26
CA LEU A 55 4.17 -15.72 13.54
C LEU A 55 4.37 -16.75 14.65
N LYS A 56 5.14 -16.37 15.68
CA LYS A 56 5.21 -17.10 16.96
C LYS A 56 4.46 -16.35 18.04
N GLN A 57 3.85 -17.07 18.97
CA GLN A 57 3.18 -16.47 20.12
C GLN A 57 4.09 -15.50 20.89
N SER A 58 5.36 -15.86 21.10
CA SER A 58 6.32 -15.00 21.79
C SER A 58 6.58 -13.67 21.07
N GLN A 59 6.49 -13.65 19.73
CA GLN A 59 6.63 -12.42 18.94
C GLN A 59 5.37 -11.56 19.05
N LEU A 60 4.18 -12.17 19.10
CA LEU A 60 2.92 -11.46 19.31
C LEU A 60 2.82 -10.84 20.71
N ASP A 61 3.29 -11.54 21.74
CA ASP A 61 3.28 -11.03 23.11
C ASP A 61 4.09 -9.73 23.22
N GLN A 62 5.23 -9.69 22.53
CA GLN A 62 6.14 -8.54 22.46
C GLN A 62 5.82 -7.56 21.33
N ALA A 63 4.75 -7.79 20.56
CA ALA A 63 4.46 -6.95 19.40
C ALA A 63 4.08 -5.53 19.83
N GLU A 64 4.66 -4.54 19.15
CA GLU A 64 4.47 -3.12 19.39
C GLU A 64 4.07 -2.42 18.08
N LEU A 65 3.40 -1.28 18.20
CA LEU A 65 3.04 -0.48 17.04
C LEU A 65 4.27 0.23 16.47
N GLY A 66 4.45 0.11 15.16
CA GLY A 66 5.45 0.84 14.38
C GLY A 66 4.83 1.96 13.55
N MET A 67 5.48 2.26 12.42
CA MET A 67 5.06 3.31 11.49
C MET A 67 3.70 3.00 10.85
N GLY A 68 2.87 4.03 10.69
CA GLY A 68 1.60 3.96 9.97
C GLY A 68 1.64 4.71 8.63
N PHE A 69 0.89 4.22 7.66
CA PHE A 69 0.77 4.77 6.31
C PHE A 69 -0.70 4.91 5.94
N GLU A 70 -1.09 6.07 5.41
CA GLU A 70 -2.39 6.20 4.73
C GLU A 70 -2.36 5.41 3.41
N THR A 71 -3.34 4.53 3.24
CA THR A 71 -3.47 3.71 2.04
C THR A 71 -4.30 4.43 0.98
N TYR A 72 -3.96 4.19 -0.28
CA TYR A 72 -4.67 4.70 -1.43
C TYR A 72 -5.04 3.54 -2.36
N ARG A 73 -6.18 3.65 -3.03
CA ARG A 73 -6.57 2.73 -4.10
C ARG A 73 -6.67 3.45 -5.43
N VAL A 74 -6.58 2.71 -6.52
CA VAL A 74 -6.86 3.23 -7.85
C VAL A 74 -8.36 3.49 -7.97
N ASP A 75 -8.73 4.71 -8.32
CA ASP A 75 -10.09 5.05 -8.70
C ASP A 75 -10.38 4.50 -10.11
N HIS A 76 -11.32 3.56 -10.18
CA HIS A 76 -11.67 2.90 -11.42
C HIS A 76 -12.28 3.87 -12.45
N GLU A 77 -13.00 4.90 -12.00
CA GLU A 77 -13.59 5.87 -12.93
C GLU A 77 -12.50 6.76 -13.54
N SER A 78 -11.58 7.28 -12.71
CA SER A 78 -10.40 7.99 -13.19
C SER A 78 -9.57 7.14 -14.18
N LEU A 79 -9.36 5.86 -13.87
CA LEU A 79 -8.63 4.94 -14.75
C LEU A 79 -9.33 4.68 -16.09
N LYS A 80 -10.67 4.64 -16.13
CA LYS A 80 -11.44 4.48 -17.38
C LYS A 80 -11.30 5.66 -18.32
N SER A 81 -11.18 6.87 -17.77
CA SER A 81 -11.00 8.09 -18.54
C SER A 81 -9.53 8.44 -18.80
N ALA A 82 -8.59 7.68 -18.23
CA ALA A 82 -7.18 7.99 -18.28
C ALA A 82 -6.56 7.72 -19.65
N ASP A 83 -5.65 8.62 -20.04
CA ASP A 83 -4.73 8.41 -21.14
C ASP A 83 -3.41 7.81 -20.64
N ARG A 84 -2.63 7.19 -21.55
CA ARG A 84 -1.32 6.58 -21.20
C ARG A 84 -0.29 7.58 -20.65
N GLY A 85 -0.52 8.88 -20.83
CA GLY A 85 0.32 9.96 -20.32
C GLY A 85 -0.05 10.43 -18.92
N ASP A 86 -1.17 9.97 -18.37
CA ASP A 86 -1.62 10.37 -17.04
C ASP A 86 -0.80 9.71 -15.94
N THR A 87 -0.72 10.37 -14.80
CA THR A 87 0.04 9.91 -13.64
C THR A 87 -0.81 8.99 -12.76
N LEU A 88 -0.20 7.98 -12.16
CA LEU A 88 -0.86 7.11 -11.20
C LEU A 88 -1.38 7.91 -10.01
N GLN A 89 -0.64 8.90 -9.49
CA GLN A 89 -1.10 9.71 -8.35
C GLN A 89 -2.38 10.49 -8.62
N SER A 90 -2.69 10.86 -9.88
CA SER A 90 -3.95 11.53 -10.21
C SER A 90 -5.15 10.59 -10.15
N MET A 91 -4.89 9.28 -10.20
CA MET A 91 -5.89 8.21 -10.13
C MET A 91 -5.97 7.58 -8.74
N LEU A 92 -5.14 8.01 -7.79
CA LEU A 92 -5.16 7.51 -6.41
C LEU A 92 -6.19 8.27 -5.58
N VAL A 93 -7.12 7.53 -4.98
CA VAL A 93 -8.10 8.05 -4.03
C VAL A 93 -7.87 7.43 -2.65
N LYS A 94 -8.08 8.23 -1.61
CA LYS A 94 -8.09 7.75 -0.23
C LYS A 94 -9.17 6.67 -0.07
N ASN A 95 -8.86 5.61 0.66
CA ASN A 95 -9.80 4.52 0.94
C ASN A 95 -10.22 4.46 2.42
N GLU A 96 -9.92 5.49 3.21
CA GLU A 96 -10.15 5.52 4.67
C GLU A 96 -9.55 4.30 5.38
N GLU A 97 -8.39 3.85 4.89
CA GLU A 97 -7.61 2.75 5.46
C GLU A 97 -6.18 3.21 5.75
N TRP A 98 -5.63 2.70 6.85
CA TRP A 98 -4.26 2.97 7.27
C TRP A 98 -3.55 1.66 7.60
N THR A 99 -2.43 1.42 6.94
CA THR A 99 -1.58 0.25 7.18
C THR A 99 -0.55 0.59 8.24
N PHE A 100 -0.50 -0.18 9.31
CA PHE A 100 0.51 -0.07 10.36
C PHE A 100 1.47 -1.23 10.32
N VAL A 101 2.74 -0.92 10.56
CA VAL A 101 3.78 -1.90 10.80
C VAL A 101 3.69 -2.36 12.24
N VAL A 102 3.73 -3.67 12.45
CA VAL A 102 3.89 -4.28 13.76
C VAL A 102 5.36 -4.62 13.93
N MET A 103 5.96 -4.19 15.04
CA MET A 103 7.34 -4.44 15.39
C MET A 103 7.43 -5.52 16.47
N SER A 104 8.49 -6.32 16.47
CA SER A 104 8.87 -7.18 17.59
C SER A 104 10.39 -7.15 17.73
N GLU A 105 10.87 -6.90 18.96
CA GLU A 105 12.30 -6.80 19.24
C GLU A 105 13.04 -5.80 18.33
N GLY A 106 12.36 -4.72 17.94
CA GLY A 106 12.91 -3.67 17.05
C GLY A 106 12.95 -4.01 15.56
N ALA A 107 12.44 -5.17 15.13
CA ALA A 107 12.33 -5.56 13.73
C ALA A 107 10.86 -5.54 13.23
N PRO A 108 10.59 -5.18 11.96
CA PRO A 108 9.26 -5.33 11.37
C PRO A 108 8.85 -6.81 11.36
N LEU A 109 7.74 -7.10 12.03
CA LEU A 109 7.19 -8.44 12.21
C LEU A 109 6.03 -8.70 11.25
N SER A 110 5.04 -7.83 11.23
CA SER A 110 3.77 -8.04 10.51
C SER A 110 3.12 -6.70 10.16
N LEU A 111 2.00 -6.74 9.46
CA LEU A 111 1.19 -5.57 9.15
C LEU A 111 -0.21 -5.75 9.76
N PHE A 112 -0.88 -4.65 10.04
CA PHE A 112 -2.34 -4.64 10.16
C PHE A 112 -2.92 -3.38 9.52
N THR A 113 -4.17 -3.46 9.08
CA THR A 113 -4.87 -2.32 8.49
C THR A 113 -6.03 -1.91 9.36
N VAL A 114 -6.08 -0.62 9.70
CA VAL A 114 -7.24 0.03 10.32
C VAL A 114 -8.10 0.62 9.21
N GLN A 115 -9.39 0.37 9.25
CA GLN A 115 -10.37 1.04 8.40
C GLN A 115 -11.23 1.97 9.25
N ARG A 116 -11.61 3.11 8.68
CA ARG A 116 -12.73 3.90 9.17
C ARG A 116 -13.97 3.61 8.34
N ASP A 117 -15.06 3.30 9.03
CA ASP A 117 -16.39 3.19 8.45
C ASP A 117 -17.42 3.98 9.29
N ASN A 118 -18.70 3.76 9.01
CA ASN A 118 -19.80 4.43 9.72
C ASN A 118 -19.90 4.04 11.21
N ASN A 119 -19.31 2.92 11.62
CA ASN A 119 -19.35 2.39 12.97
C ASN A 119 -18.10 2.78 13.79
N GLY A 120 -17.10 3.38 13.16
CA GLY A 120 -15.88 3.84 13.82
C GLY A 120 -14.63 3.30 13.16
N LEU A 121 -13.62 3.00 13.99
CA LEU A 121 -12.34 2.44 13.56
C LEU A 121 -12.31 0.94 13.89
N GLU A 122 -11.86 0.13 12.93
CA GLU A 122 -11.70 -1.33 13.13
C GLU A 122 -10.45 -1.87 12.46
N VAL A 123 -9.86 -2.92 13.04
CA VAL A 123 -8.77 -3.68 12.40
C VAL A 123 -9.36 -4.69 11.41
N ILE A 124 -9.22 -4.42 10.10
CA ILE A 124 -9.83 -5.22 9.04
C ILE A 124 -8.93 -6.34 8.54
N SER A 125 -7.61 -6.17 8.62
CA SER A 125 -6.62 -7.14 8.18
C SER A 125 -5.44 -7.20 9.14
N GLY A 126 -4.77 -8.35 9.15
CA GLY A 126 -3.45 -8.49 9.74
C GLY A 126 -2.70 -9.65 9.10
N GLY A 127 -1.38 -9.62 9.24
CA GLY A 127 -0.48 -10.41 8.40
C GLY A 127 0.08 -9.57 7.24
N GLY A 128 1.18 -10.03 6.65
CA GLY A 128 1.82 -9.37 5.52
C GLY A 128 3.32 -9.17 5.70
N ALA A 129 3.96 -8.81 4.59
CA ALA A 129 5.41 -8.72 4.45
C ALA A 129 5.95 -7.36 4.95
N ALA A 130 5.91 -7.16 6.27
CA ALA A 130 6.22 -5.87 6.90
C ALA A 130 7.66 -5.41 6.65
N ARG A 131 8.60 -6.35 6.64
CA ARG A 131 10.01 -6.07 6.37
C ARG A 131 10.20 -5.59 4.94
N GLU A 132 9.53 -6.24 4.01
CA GLU A 132 9.57 -5.93 2.58
C GLU A 132 8.94 -4.55 2.32
N LEU A 133 7.82 -4.22 2.96
CA LEU A 133 7.23 -2.89 2.95
C LEU A 133 8.22 -1.83 3.48
N MET A 134 8.80 -2.06 4.66
CA MET A 134 9.74 -1.11 5.27
C MET A 134 11.03 -0.95 4.47
N ASN A 135 11.51 -2.01 3.82
CA ASN A 135 12.63 -1.94 2.90
C ASN A 135 12.31 -1.06 1.69
N ALA A 136 11.14 -1.24 1.07
CA ALA A 136 10.71 -0.39 -0.03
C ALA A 136 10.57 1.08 0.40
N TYR A 137 9.94 1.33 1.55
CA TYR A 137 9.82 2.69 2.11
C TYR A 137 11.19 3.33 2.34
N HIS A 138 12.10 2.61 2.97
CA HIS A 138 13.44 3.10 3.27
C HIS A 138 14.26 3.34 2.01
N SER A 139 14.20 2.43 1.03
CA SER A 139 14.84 2.61 -0.28
C SER A 139 14.31 3.85 -1.00
N PHE A 140 12.99 4.04 -1.02
CA PHE A 140 12.36 5.19 -1.67
C PHE A 140 12.80 6.51 -1.03
N THR A 141 12.69 6.60 0.30
CA THR A 141 13.01 7.82 1.05
C THR A 141 14.51 8.08 1.16
N THR A 142 15.36 7.06 1.09
CA THR A 142 16.82 7.25 1.00
C THR A 142 17.21 7.79 -0.37
N GLN A 143 16.62 7.25 -1.44
CA GLN A 143 16.92 7.70 -2.80
C GLN A 143 16.32 9.08 -3.08
N TYR A 144 15.14 9.38 -2.54
CA TYR A 144 14.41 10.64 -2.70
C TYR A 144 13.98 11.23 -1.34
N PRO A 145 14.89 11.84 -0.57
CA PRO A 145 14.62 12.30 0.81
C PRO A 145 13.55 13.37 0.97
N ASN A 146 13.26 14.11 -0.11
CA ASN A 146 12.23 15.15 -0.12
C ASN A 146 10.92 14.67 -0.76
N SER A 147 10.84 13.38 -1.13
CA SER A 147 9.60 12.78 -1.58
C SER A 147 8.79 12.32 -0.38
N ASN A 148 7.49 12.59 -0.39
CA ASN A 148 6.53 11.99 0.52
C ASN A 148 5.72 10.94 -0.26
N PRO A 149 6.19 9.68 -0.32
CA PRO A 149 5.53 8.68 -1.14
C PRO A 149 4.19 8.25 -0.53
N LYS A 150 3.18 8.09 -1.38
CA LYS A 150 1.89 7.50 -1.02
C LYS A 150 1.97 5.98 -1.07
N LEU A 151 1.38 5.31 -0.09
CA LEU A 151 1.20 3.87 -0.13
C LEU A 151 -0.07 3.53 -0.94
N ALA A 152 0.09 3.00 -2.14
CA ALA A 152 -1.02 2.52 -2.96
C ALA A 152 -1.16 1.01 -2.84
N GLU A 153 -2.40 0.52 -2.84
CA GLU A 153 -2.72 -0.89 -2.96
C GLU A 153 -3.41 -1.18 -4.30
N ILE A 154 -2.81 -2.07 -5.07
CA ILE A 154 -3.31 -2.48 -6.38
C ILE A 154 -3.37 -4.00 -6.42
N LYS A 155 -4.58 -4.56 -6.41
CA LYS A 155 -4.83 -6.02 -6.42
C LYS A 155 -4.11 -6.77 -5.28
N GLY A 156 -4.13 -6.21 -4.07
CA GLY A 156 -3.46 -6.80 -2.89
C GLY A 156 -1.95 -6.58 -2.84
N ILE A 157 -1.41 -5.79 -3.76
CA ILE A 157 0.01 -5.44 -3.80
C ILE A 157 0.18 -4.01 -3.32
N GLN A 158 1.02 -3.84 -2.31
CA GLN A 158 1.40 -2.54 -1.78
C GLN A 158 2.62 -1.98 -2.51
N LEU A 159 2.54 -0.71 -2.91
CA LEU A 159 3.62 0.00 -3.58
C LEU A 159 3.65 1.46 -3.16
N PHE A 160 4.86 2.02 -3.06
CA PHE A 160 5.07 3.43 -2.80
C PHE A 160 5.09 4.20 -4.12
N VAL A 161 4.30 5.27 -4.23
CA VAL A 161 4.25 6.16 -5.39
C VAL A 161 4.65 7.57 -4.98
N GLY A 162 5.55 8.19 -5.73
CA GLY A 162 5.97 9.57 -5.48
C GLY A 162 6.68 10.17 -6.68
N ASN A 163 7.31 11.32 -6.47
CA ASN A 163 8.05 12.01 -7.51
C ASN A 163 9.56 11.90 -7.27
N SER A 164 10.32 11.63 -8.33
CA SER A 164 11.77 11.76 -8.34
C SER A 164 12.20 13.24 -8.39
N PRO A 165 13.50 13.57 -8.19
CA PRO A 165 13.98 14.95 -8.12
C PRO A 165 13.80 15.76 -9.41
N ASP A 166 13.68 15.09 -10.55
CA ASP A 166 13.37 15.69 -11.86
C ASP A 166 11.86 15.98 -12.05
N GLY A 167 11.02 15.59 -11.09
CA GLY A 167 9.57 15.73 -11.14
C GLY A 167 8.85 14.57 -11.84
N SER A 168 9.56 13.55 -12.30
CA SER A 168 8.95 12.35 -12.89
C SER A 168 8.25 11.51 -11.81
N GLU A 169 7.09 10.93 -12.14
CA GLU A 169 6.41 10.03 -11.23
C GLU A 169 7.00 8.61 -11.30
N VAL A 170 7.30 8.07 -10.12
CA VAL A 170 7.95 6.78 -9.95
C VAL A 170 7.28 5.96 -8.85
N PHE A 171 7.46 4.65 -8.89
CA PHE A 171 6.99 3.74 -7.87
C PHE A 171 8.05 2.71 -7.46
N LEU A 172 7.84 2.14 -6.27
CA LEU A 172 8.59 0.99 -5.77
C LEU A 172 7.63 0.02 -5.10
N SER A 173 7.65 -1.24 -5.52
CA SER A 173 6.84 -2.30 -4.91
C SER A 173 7.46 -2.78 -3.61
N SER A 174 6.64 -3.16 -2.62
CA SER A 174 7.12 -3.92 -1.47
C SER A 174 7.50 -5.35 -1.83
N LEU A 175 6.84 -5.99 -2.80
CA LEU A 175 7.07 -7.39 -3.17
C LEU A 175 7.89 -7.55 -4.45
N GLU A 176 8.85 -8.49 -4.45
CA GLU A 176 9.84 -8.72 -5.51
C GLU A 176 9.24 -8.99 -6.91
N HIS A 177 7.94 -9.29 -7.03
CA HIS A 177 7.31 -9.68 -8.30
C HIS A 177 5.96 -8.99 -8.55
N ALA A 178 5.74 -7.82 -7.96
CA ALA A 178 4.55 -7.05 -8.24
C ALA A 178 4.51 -6.54 -9.67
N ALA A 179 3.46 -6.88 -10.42
CA ALA A 179 3.23 -6.33 -11.76
C ALA A 179 4.42 -6.47 -12.74
N GLY A 180 5.30 -7.46 -12.52
CA GLY A 180 6.51 -7.66 -13.34
C GLY A 180 7.68 -6.73 -13.02
N VAL A 181 7.65 -5.99 -11.90
CA VAL A 181 8.70 -5.06 -11.45
C VAL A 181 9.29 -5.54 -10.12
N SER A 182 10.63 -5.55 -10.04
CA SER A 182 11.38 -5.95 -8.84
C SER A 182 11.16 -4.96 -7.69
N SER A 183 11.03 -5.43 -6.45
CA SER A 183 10.91 -4.59 -5.23
C SER A 183 12.17 -3.82 -4.86
N THR A 184 13.23 -3.97 -5.64
CA THR A 184 14.53 -3.34 -5.39
C THR A 184 14.82 -2.17 -6.32
N GLU A 185 13.99 -1.96 -7.34
CA GLU A 185 14.24 -0.94 -8.35
C GLU A 185 13.07 0.03 -8.47
N ILE A 186 13.37 1.31 -8.28
CA ILE A 186 12.41 2.37 -8.54
C ILE A 186 12.17 2.45 -10.05
N ALA A 187 10.91 2.36 -10.45
CA ALA A 187 10.51 2.38 -11.85
C ALA A 187 9.57 3.57 -12.15
N PRO A 188 9.55 4.08 -13.39
CA PRO A 188 8.52 5.02 -13.83
C PRO A 188 7.11 4.40 -13.70
N THR A 189 6.10 5.19 -13.38
CA THR A 189 4.72 4.70 -13.28
C THR A 189 4.04 4.49 -14.63
N SER A 190 4.51 5.11 -15.70
CA SER A 190 3.83 5.06 -17.02
C SER A 190 3.60 3.63 -17.55
N PRO A 191 4.56 2.67 -17.47
CA PRO A 191 4.30 1.28 -17.85
C PRO A 191 3.22 0.61 -16.99
N LEU A 192 3.16 0.92 -15.69
CA LEU A 192 2.15 0.40 -14.77
C LEU A 192 0.76 0.95 -15.12
N VAL A 193 0.64 2.26 -15.36
CA VAL A 193 -0.61 2.90 -15.81
C VAL A 193 -1.09 2.28 -17.12
N ALA A 194 -0.20 2.12 -18.11
CA ALA A 194 -0.54 1.49 -19.38
C ALA A 194 -1.05 0.04 -19.19
N ALA A 195 -0.41 -0.74 -18.32
CA ALA A 195 -0.84 -2.10 -18.00
C ALA A 195 -2.21 -2.13 -17.29
N LEU A 196 -2.49 -1.17 -16.39
CA LEU A 196 -3.79 -1.04 -15.73
C LEU A 196 -4.91 -0.71 -16.74
N ILE A 197 -4.65 0.22 -17.65
CA ILE A 197 -5.59 0.59 -18.73
C ILE A 197 -5.82 -0.60 -19.68
N GLU A 198 -4.76 -1.34 -20.04
CA GLU A 198 -4.90 -2.52 -20.90
C GLU A 198 -5.74 -3.61 -20.23
N GLN A 199 -5.50 -3.88 -18.94
CA GLN A 199 -6.29 -4.85 -18.18
C GLN A 199 -7.76 -4.45 -18.05
N LEU A 200 -8.05 -3.15 -17.93
CA LEU A 200 -9.41 -2.64 -17.88
C LEU A 200 -10.14 -2.80 -19.22
N ASN A 201 -9.43 -2.69 -20.34
CA ASN A 201 -9.98 -2.78 -21.70
C ASN A 201 -9.92 -4.19 -22.30
N ALA A 202 -9.30 -5.16 -21.61
CA ALA A 202 -9.28 -6.53 -22.07
C ALA A 202 -10.72 -7.05 -22.18
N PRO A 203 -11.16 -7.55 -23.35
CA PRO A 203 -12.50 -8.09 -23.50
C PRO A 203 -12.67 -9.25 -22.52
N ASN A 204 -13.75 -9.22 -21.73
CA ASN A 204 -14.16 -10.36 -20.91
C ASN A 204 -14.11 -11.60 -21.80
N GLN A 205 -13.17 -12.50 -21.54
CA GLN A 205 -13.24 -13.82 -22.12
C GLN A 205 -14.39 -14.52 -21.41
N ASP A 206 -15.58 -14.40 -21.99
CA ASP A 206 -16.73 -15.22 -21.67
C ASP A 206 -16.28 -16.69 -21.72
N HIS A 207 -16.16 -17.31 -20.56
CA HIS A 207 -16.29 -18.76 -20.44
C HIS A 207 -17.71 -19.02 -20.00
N ASP A 208 -18.54 -19.35 -20.99
CA ASP A 208 -19.77 -20.10 -20.83
C ASP A 208 -19.52 -21.31 -19.92
N GLY A 209 -20.12 -21.28 -18.73
CA GLY A 209 -19.93 -22.33 -17.75
C GLY A 209 -20.62 -22.09 -16.41
N GLY A 210 -21.92 -21.74 -16.45
CA GLY A 210 -22.88 -22.09 -15.39
C GLY A 210 -22.71 -21.46 -14.00
N ALA A 211 -23.60 -20.50 -13.70
CA ALA A 211 -24.04 -20.04 -12.36
C ALA A 211 -22.96 -19.51 -11.39
N ASP A 212 -23.23 -18.33 -10.83
CA ASP A 212 -22.48 -17.63 -9.76
C ASP A 212 -21.24 -16.81 -10.17
N GLY A 213 -21.38 -15.98 -11.21
CA GLY A 213 -20.35 -15.06 -11.70
C GLY A 213 -20.29 -13.67 -11.04
N LEU A 214 -20.71 -13.51 -9.78
CA LEU A 214 -20.33 -12.34 -8.98
C LEU A 214 -19.30 -12.79 -7.94
N ILE A 215 -18.02 -12.78 -8.32
CA ILE A 215 -16.93 -12.88 -7.34
C ILE A 215 -16.91 -11.54 -6.59
N ARG A 216 -17.78 -11.44 -5.56
CA ARG A 216 -17.36 -10.81 -4.31
C ARG A 216 -16.09 -11.56 -3.92
N LEU A 217 -14.94 -10.91 -4.01
CA LEU A 217 -13.76 -11.40 -3.30
C LEU A 217 -14.18 -11.46 -1.83
N PRO A 218 -14.21 -12.64 -1.19
CA PRO A 218 -14.45 -12.68 0.23
C PRO A 218 -13.33 -11.89 0.90
N ARG A 219 -13.71 -10.89 1.71
CA ARG A 219 -12.86 -10.39 2.80
C ARG A 219 -12.27 -11.63 3.47
N LEU A 220 -10.94 -11.74 3.53
CA LEU A 220 -10.20 -12.94 3.92
C LEU A 220 -10.82 -13.64 5.16
N THR A 221 -11.65 -14.65 4.91
CA THR A 221 -11.80 -15.82 5.76
C THR A 221 -11.14 -16.98 5.01
N TRP A 222 -9.96 -17.37 5.47
CA TRP A 222 -9.42 -18.73 5.44
C TRP A 222 -9.82 -19.65 4.26
N VAL A 223 -9.12 -19.56 3.12
CA VAL A 223 -8.94 -20.71 2.19
C VAL A 223 -7.60 -20.59 1.44
N TRP A 224 -6.49 -20.97 2.08
CA TRP A 224 -5.24 -21.24 1.38
C TRP A 224 -5.18 -22.71 0.96
N VAL A 225 -5.69 -23.07 -0.22
CA VAL A 225 -5.24 -24.28 -0.96
C VAL A 225 -5.35 -24.12 -2.49
N THR A 226 -6.19 -23.23 -3.03
CA THR A 226 -6.51 -23.28 -4.49
C THR A 226 -5.72 -22.32 -5.39
N ILE A 227 -5.15 -21.22 -4.87
CA ILE A 227 -4.50 -20.19 -5.72
C ILE A 227 -3.19 -20.69 -6.35
N GLY A 228 -2.48 -21.62 -5.71
CA GLY A 228 -1.27 -22.25 -6.28
C GLY A 228 -1.54 -23.03 -7.59
N ILE A 229 -2.77 -23.44 -7.85
CA ILE A 229 -3.15 -24.21 -9.04
C ILE A 229 -3.30 -23.30 -10.27
N ILE A 230 -3.70 -22.03 -10.10
CA ILE A 230 -3.99 -21.13 -11.24
C ILE A 230 -2.70 -20.58 -11.87
N ILE A 231 -1.70 -20.21 -11.07
CA ILE A 231 -0.39 -19.75 -11.59
C ILE A 231 0.39 -20.94 -12.18
N GLY A 232 0.27 -22.13 -11.59
CA GLY A 232 0.83 -23.37 -12.14
C GLY A 232 0.24 -23.76 -13.51
N LEU A 233 -1.06 -23.58 -13.71
CA LEU A 233 -1.73 -23.91 -14.99
C LEU A 233 -1.36 -22.94 -16.13
N LEU A 234 -1.11 -21.66 -15.84
CA LEU A 234 -0.69 -20.68 -16.84
C LEU A 234 0.75 -20.94 -17.34
N LEU A 235 1.65 -21.37 -16.45
CA LEU A 235 3.03 -21.75 -16.83
C LEU A 235 3.08 -23.11 -17.55
N LEU A 236 2.22 -24.07 -17.18
CA LEU A 236 2.14 -25.37 -17.86
C LEU A 236 1.55 -25.25 -19.29
N ALA A 237 0.56 -24.37 -19.49
CA ALA A 237 0.00 -24.10 -20.81
C ALA A 237 1.01 -23.40 -21.76
N ALA A 238 1.84 -22.50 -21.23
CA ALA A 238 2.92 -21.85 -21.99
C ALA A 238 4.01 -22.86 -22.42
N ALA A 239 4.38 -23.80 -21.54
CA ALA A 239 5.39 -24.82 -21.84
C ALA A 239 4.93 -25.82 -22.93
N ILE A 240 3.66 -26.26 -22.90
CA ILE A 240 3.09 -27.17 -23.90
C ILE A 240 2.98 -26.50 -25.27
N ARG A 241 2.66 -25.20 -25.32
CA ARG A 241 2.58 -24.43 -26.56
C ARG A 241 3.95 -24.22 -27.22
N HIS A 242 5.01 -24.04 -26.42
CA HIS A 242 6.35 -23.84 -26.95
C HIS A 242 6.98 -25.14 -27.50
N SER A 243 6.66 -26.31 -26.92
CA SER A 243 7.12 -27.62 -27.39
C SER A 243 6.59 -27.99 -28.79
N LYS A 244 5.31 -27.70 -29.09
CA LYS A 244 4.70 -28.04 -30.39
C LYS A 244 5.27 -27.27 -31.59
N HIS A 245 5.87 -26.10 -31.39
CA HIS A 245 6.47 -25.33 -32.49
C HIS A 245 7.90 -25.78 -32.87
N LYS A 246 8.56 -26.60 -32.04
CA LYS A 246 9.91 -27.14 -32.35
C LYS A 246 9.90 -28.48 -33.08
N HIS A 247 8.73 -29.08 -33.30
CA HIS A 247 8.58 -30.32 -34.08
C HIS A 247 7.51 -30.16 -35.15
N ASN A 248 7.83 -29.39 -36.18
CA ASN A 248 7.20 -29.55 -37.49
C ASN A 248 8.26 -29.97 -38.51
N PRO A 249 8.40 -31.27 -38.83
CA PRO A 249 9.38 -31.76 -39.80
C PRO A 249 8.87 -31.63 -41.25
N ASN A 250 8.24 -30.49 -41.59
CA ASN A 250 7.86 -30.14 -42.96
C ASN A 250 7.83 -28.61 -43.14
N ARG A 251 9.02 -28.01 -43.11
CA ARG A 251 9.42 -26.89 -43.96
C ARG A 251 10.92 -26.63 -43.82
#